data_AF-A0A521U7D7-F1
#
_entry.id   AF-A0A521U7D7-F1
#
_cell.length_a   1.000
_cell.length_b   1.000
_cell.length_c   1.000
_cell.angle_alpha   90.00
_cell.angle_beta   90.00
_cell.angle_gamma   90.00
#
_symmetry.space_group_name_H-M   'P 1'
#
loop_
_entity.id
_entity.type
_entity.pdbx_description
1 polymer ?
#
loop_
_entity_poly.entity_id
_entity_poly.type
_entity_poly.pdbx_seq_one_letter_code
_entity_poly.pdbx_strand_id
1 'polypeptide(L)'
;MSFGNNVGGFPPQPGPFAGGYRTPAGPGAVGAEETWFEAEVPFAGAPLPPRCACCFGPVEIHRTASATVTVGRTHYTRRMEIPYCRACEVAVKEGARRGRLQGFLGLAVAAVFPLLLSLVWLYAPAAVTFVATPLVALGALLLLAKLWPTAPIARHRGATSGARDAVWMLPFHVGQNPTRLAGTNEHWMRQLGEMHRTVVTPRGRRRTLDARYIVVPIVATLLAIPMWFGLHGRVYFDNPTTSPLTFDIDHGLAQVTVAPNGHEDLYLPAGEAVIDVMFEGRAVDRIHADIEHFGKHLASPFGRACYATLSTAYGDAVLEGPRRQMAPAGQRWHTLHRVQSVLEPFPRSVSVGRGQRGAIRVRFTRVHCLTGAPML
;
A
#
# COMPACT_ATOMS: atom_id res chain seq x y z
N MET A 1 90.68 -21.09 28.77
CA MET A 1 90.33 -22.53 28.81
C MET A 1 88.83 -22.65 28.87
N SER A 2 88.22 -23.27 27.86
CA SER A 2 86.81 -23.66 27.82
C SER A 2 86.56 -24.87 28.73
N PHE A 3 85.35 -24.94 29.29
CA PHE A 3 84.35 -25.99 29.11
C PHE A 3 82.99 -25.27 29.32
N GLY A 4 81.95 -25.32 28.49
CA GLY A 4 81.51 -26.35 27.55
C GLY A 4 80.22 -26.98 28.09
N ASN A 5 79.05 -26.49 27.68
CA ASN A 5 77.86 -27.32 27.45
C ASN A 5 76.82 -26.56 26.60
N ASN A 6 76.60 -27.10 25.40
CA ASN A 6 75.53 -26.78 24.47
C ASN A 6 74.28 -27.60 24.82
N VAL A 7 73.09 -27.00 24.78
CA VAL A 7 71.91 -27.61 24.16
C VAL A 7 71.10 -26.49 23.49
N GLY A 8 70.82 -26.66 22.20
CA GLY A 8 70.14 -25.71 21.32
C GLY A 8 68.64 -25.56 21.60
N GLY A 9 68.07 -24.53 21.00
CA GLY A 9 66.73 -24.03 21.27
C GLY A 9 65.57 -24.70 20.53
N PHE A 10 64.39 -24.23 20.89
CA PHE A 10 63.22 -24.09 20.03
C PHE A 10 62.50 -22.77 20.40
N PRO A 11 62.11 -21.91 19.45
CA PRO A 11 61.25 -20.76 19.72
C PRO A 11 59.81 -21.22 20.02
N PRO A 12 59.05 -20.47 20.83
CA PRO A 12 57.69 -20.85 21.20
C PRO A 12 56.77 -20.86 19.98
N GLN A 13 56.01 -21.96 19.80
CA GLN A 13 54.98 -22.08 18.77
C GLN A 13 53.85 -21.06 19.00
N PRO A 14 53.37 -20.36 17.95
CA PRO A 14 52.15 -19.58 18.02
C PRO A 14 50.91 -20.51 17.98
N GLY A 15 50.01 -20.35 18.96
CA GLY A 15 48.72 -21.04 18.98
C GLY A 15 47.78 -20.58 17.84
N PRO A 16 46.76 -21.38 17.47
CA PRO A 16 46.01 -21.22 16.22
C PRO A 16 44.91 -20.13 16.25
N PHE A 17 44.96 -19.17 17.17
CA PHE A 17 43.93 -18.13 17.30
C PHE A 17 44.52 -16.72 17.21
N ALA A 18 45.07 -16.39 16.04
CA ALA A 18 45.47 -15.03 15.70
C ALA A 18 45.09 -14.71 14.24
N GLY A 19 43.80 -14.84 13.90
CA GLY A 19 43.24 -14.33 12.66
C GLY A 19 42.61 -12.97 12.91
N GLY A 20 43.31 -11.90 12.53
CA GLY A 20 42.82 -10.52 12.65
C GLY A 20 41.50 -10.31 11.90
N TYR A 21 40.45 -9.94 12.64
CA TYR A 21 39.18 -9.49 12.09
C TYR A 21 39.36 -8.13 11.39
N ARG A 22 39.72 -8.13 10.10
CA ARG A 22 39.49 -6.96 9.23
C ARG A 22 38.01 -6.92 8.85
N THR A 23 37.28 -5.95 9.38
CA THR A 23 35.88 -5.67 9.03
C THR A 23 35.79 -4.39 8.20
N PRO A 24 35.38 -4.46 6.93
CA PRO A 24 34.55 -3.42 6.31
C PRO A 24 33.07 -3.90 6.37
N ALA A 25 32.02 -3.12 6.54
CA ALA A 25 31.82 -1.69 6.74
C ALA A 25 30.54 -1.49 7.57
N GLY A 26 30.47 -0.36 8.28
CA GLY A 26 29.30 0.52 8.41
C GLY A 26 27.95 0.02 8.97
N PRO A 27 27.15 0.93 9.58
CA PRO A 27 25.87 0.63 10.20
C PRO A 27 24.85 0.16 9.17
N GLY A 28 23.87 -0.64 9.61
CA GLY A 28 22.86 -1.35 8.80
C GLY A 28 22.21 -0.50 7.70
N ALA A 29 22.84 -0.47 6.54
CA ALA A 29 22.36 0.21 5.35
C ALA A 29 21.20 -0.60 4.77
N VAL A 30 20.13 0.10 4.40
CA VAL A 30 19.08 -0.43 3.55
C VAL A 30 19.73 -0.95 2.27
N GLY A 31 19.67 -2.26 2.04
CA GLY A 31 20.32 -2.90 0.90
C GLY A 31 21.74 -3.43 1.16
N ALA A 32 22.17 -3.58 2.43
CA ALA A 32 23.36 -4.36 2.75
C ALA A 32 23.24 -5.76 2.12
N GLU A 33 24.21 -6.10 1.28
CA GLU A 33 24.29 -7.41 0.63
C GLU A 33 24.69 -8.45 1.66
N GLU A 34 23.71 -9.16 2.21
CA GLU A 34 23.97 -10.31 3.08
C GLU A 34 24.11 -11.57 2.22
N THR A 35 25.25 -12.23 2.34
CA THR A 35 25.44 -13.60 1.84
C THR A 35 24.64 -14.55 2.72
N TRP A 36 23.88 -15.44 2.10
CA TRP A 36 23.13 -16.46 2.82
C TRP A 36 23.38 -17.83 2.20
N PHE A 37 23.20 -18.85 3.05
CA PHE A 37 23.46 -20.25 2.77
C PHE A 37 22.14 -21.02 2.86
N GLU A 38 22.00 -22.08 2.08
CA GLU A 38 20.83 -22.94 2.05
C GLU A 38 21.22 -24.38 2.40
N ALA A 39 20.41 -25.03 3.22
CA ALA A 39 20.50 -26.45 3.52
C ALA A 39 19.10 -27.08 3.50
N GLU A 40 19.01 -28.28 2.95
CA GLU A 40 17.79 -29.09 3.02
C GLU A 40 17.86 -29.99 4.26
N VAL A 41 16.79 -30.07 5.04
CA VAL A 41 16.73 -30.88 6.26
C VAL A 41 15.38 -31.58 6.39
N PRO A 42 15.30 -32.74 7.04
CA PRO A 42 14.02 -33.38 7.35
C PRO A 42 13.15 -32.46 8.21
N PHE A 43 11.83 -32.41 7.98
CA PHE A 43 10.96 -31.53 8.77
C PHE A 43 10.73 -32.03 10.20
N ALA A 44 10.42 -33.32 10.35
CA ALA A 44 10.00 -33.88 11.63
C ALA A 44 11.20 -34.37 12.46
N GLY A 45 11.36 -33.84 13.68
CA GLY A 45 12.32 -34.35 14.67
C GLY A 45 13.80 -34.20 14.29
N ALA A 46 14.12 -33.42 13.26
CA ALA A 46 15.49 -33.21 12.81
C ALA A 46 16.32 -32.51 13.91
N PRO A 47 17.42 -33.12 14.40
CA PRO A 47 18.30 -32.45 15.35
C PRO A 47 18.92 -31.22 14.69
N LEU A 48 18.92 -30.10 15.43
CA LEU A 48 19.55 -28.86 15.00
C LEU A 48 20.90 -28.67 15.70
N PRO A 49 21.86 -27.93 15.12
CA PRO A 49 23.11 -27.63 15.78
C PRO A 49 22.87 -26.98 17.15
N PRO A 50 23.48 -27.49 18.25
CA PRO A 50 23.21 -27.05 19.61
C PRO A 50 23.94 -25.72 19.96
N ARG A 51 23.97 -24.79 19.00
CA ARG A 51 24.63 -23.48 19.11
C ARG A 51 23.72 -22.41 18.56
N CYS A 52 23.91 -21.17 19.01
CA CYS A 52 23.14 -20.04 18.54
C CYS A 52 23.29 -19.87 17.02
N ALA A 53 22.16 -19.87 16.31
CA ALA A 53 22.11 -19.72 14.86
C ALA A 53 22.61 -18.36 14.34
N CYS A 54 22.77 -17.37 15.21
CA CYS A 54 23.21 -16.02 14.86
C CYS A 54 24.71 -15.79 15.12
N CYS A 55 25.22 -16.14 16.31
CA CYS A 55 26.62 -15.89 16.70
C CYS A 55 27.45 -17.16 16.91
N PHE A 56 26.87 -18.35 16.76
CA PHE A 56 27.50 -19.64 17.05
C PHE A 56 27.94 -19.84 18.52
N GLY A 57 27.45 -19.01 19.43
CA GLY A 57 27.66 -19.13 20.88
C GLY A 57 26.74 -20.17 21.56
N PRO A 58 26.75 -20.25 22.90
CA PRO A 58 25.91 -21.18 23.64
C PRO A 58 24.41 -20.90 23.42
N VAL A 59 23.62 -21.97 23.35
CA VAL A 59 22.16 -21.89 23.23
C VAL A 59 21.54 -21.63 24.61
N GLU A 60 20.56 -20.73 24.65
CA GLU A 60 19.80 -20.43 25.87
C GLU A 60 18.29 -20.41 25.60
N ILE A 61 17.88 -20.07 24.38
CA ILE A 61 16.48 -19.94 23.99
C ILE A 61 16.25 -20.42 22.56
N HIS A 62 15.01 -20.75 22.22
CA HIS A 62 14.63 -21.15 20.87
C HIS A 62 13.66 -20.14 20.26
N ARG A 63 13.81 -19.86 18.96
CA ARG A 63 12.89 -19.03 18.17
C ARG A 63 12.23 -19.86 17.08
N THR A 64 10.94 -19.71 16.90
CA THR A 64 10.21 -20.44 15.85
C THR A 64 10.49 -19.82 14.47
N ALA A 65 11.10 -20.59 13.57
CA ALA A 65 11.10 -20.32 12.14
C ALA A 65 9.91 -21.03 11.50
N SER A 66 9.14 -20.33 10.66
CA SER A 66 7.98 -20.92 9.99
C SER A 66 7.84 -20.48 8.55
N ALA A 67 7.34 -21.36 7.70
CA ALA A 67 6.87 -21.03 6.36
C ALA A 67 5.45 -21.55 6.18
N THR A 68 4.65 -20.81 5.41
CA THR A 68 3.29 -21.20 5.03
C THR A 68 3.21 -21.24 3.51
N VAL A 69 2.67 -22.34 2.97
CA VAL A 69 2.42 -22.52 1.54
C VAL A 69 0.93 -22.76 1.33
N THR A 70 0.37 -22.08 0.35
CA THR A 70 -1.04 -22.21 -0.04
C THR A 70 -1.13 -23.14 -1.26
N VAL A 71 -1.91 -24.21 -1.15
CA VAL A 71 -2.21 -25.13 -2.26
C VAL A 71 -3.72 -25.17 -2.46
N GLY A 72 -4.20 -24.64 -3.58
CA GLY A 72 -5.62 -24.42 -3.80
C GLY A 72 -6.20 -23.45 -2.77
N ARG A 73 -7.17 -23.91 -1.97
CA ARG A 73 -7.80 -23.14 -0.88
C ARG A 73 -7.24 -23.48 0.52
N THR A 74 -6.26 -24.38 0.60
CA THR A 74 -5.75 -24.89 1.88
C THR A 74 -4.37 -24.30 2.18
N HIS A 75 -4.15 -23.93 3.45
CA HIS A 75 -2.88 -23.41 3.93
C HIS A 75 -2.14 -24.48 4.74
N TYR A 76 -0.89 -24.75 4.36
CA TYR A 76 -0.01 -25.67 5.07
C TYR A 76 1.12 -24.88 5.72
N THR A 77 1.29 -25.01 7.03
CA THR A 77 2.33 -24.29 7.78
C THR A 77 3.30 -25.28 8.43
N ARG A 78 4.60 -25.02 8.24
CA ARG A 78 5.69 -25.73 8.92
C ARG A 78 6.35 -24.81 9.93
N ARG A 79 6.76 -25.37 11.07
CA ARG A 79 7.40 -24.65 12.18
C ARG A 79 8.59 -25.46 12.70
N MET A 80 9.72 -24.79 12.95
CA MET A 80 10.93 -25.37 13.54
C MET A 80 11.48 -24.43 14.61
N GLU A 81 11.97 -25.00 15.71
CA GLU A 81 12.55 -24.24 16.83
C GLU A 81 14.05 -24.06 16.65
N ILE A 82 14.47 -22.87 16.23
CA ILE A 82 15.87 -22.56 15.96
C ILE A 82 16.56 -22.07 17.24
N PRO A 83 17.75 -22.59 17.61
CA PRO A 83 18.48 -22.20 18.81
C PRO A 83 19.12 -20.80 18.70
N TYR A 84 19.00 -20.00 19.76
CA TYR A 84 19.59 -18.67 19.91
C TYR A 84 20.19 -18.48 21.32
N CYS A 85 21.12 -17.52 21.46
CA CYS A 85 21.48 -16.95 22.76
C CYS A 85 20.56 -15.76 23.07
N ARG A 86 20.38 -15.41 24.36
CA ARG A 86 19.50 -14.32 24.79
C ARG A 86 19.87 -12.97 24.19
N ALA A 87 21.17 -12.69 24.04
CA ALA A 87 21.63 -11.44 23.44
C ALA A 87 21.20 -11.29 21.96
N CYS A 88 21.39 -12.34 21.15
CA CYS A 88 20.97 -12.33 19.75
C CYS A 88 19.44 -12.28 19.63
N GLU A 89 18.72 -12.98 20.50
CA GLU A 89 17.26 -12.96 20.52
C GLU A 89 16.70 -11.56 20.79
N VAL A 90 17.24 -10.85 21.79
CA VAL A 90 16.87 -9.46 22.12
C VAL A 90 17.18 -8.53 20.94
N ALA A 91 18.34 -8.66 20.31
CA ALA A 91 18.70 -7.86 19.14
C ALA A 91 17.71 -8.03 17.98
N VAL A 92 17.33 -9.27 17.68
CA VAL A 92 16.34 -9.57 16.63
C VAL A 92 14.95 -9.05 17.01
N LYS A 93 14.49 -9.24 18.26
CA LYS A 93 13.20 -8.71 18.73
C LYS A 93 13.13 -7.19 18.63
N GLU A 94 14.17 -6.51 19.11
CA GLU A 94 14.24 -5.05 19.13
C GLU A 94 14.37 -4.48 17.71
N GLY A 95 15.18 -5.11 16.85
CA GLY A 95 15.27 -4.74 15.44
C GLY A 95 13.93 -4.90 14.69
N ALA A 96 13.22 -6.01 14.91
CA ALA A 96 11.89 -6.23 14.34
C ALA A 96 10.83 -5.25 14.90
N ARG A 97 10.90 -4.92 16.19
CA ARG A 97 10.02 -3.91 16.82
C ARG A 97 10.25 -2.53 16.22
N ARG A 98 11.51 -2.09 16.13
CA ARG A 98 11.86 -0.80 15.51
C ARG A 98 11.49 -0.75 14.03
N GLY A 99 11.73 -1.82 13.28
CA GLY A 99 11.35 -1.91 11.87
C GLY A 99 9.84 -1.78 11.66
N ARG A 100 9.02 -2.40 12.54
CA ARG A 100 7.56 -2.23 12.53
C ARG A 100 7.15 -0.81 12.91
N LEU A 101 7.76 -0.23 13.95
CA LEU A 101 7.46 1.13 14.39
C LEU A 101 7.79 2.16 13.30
N GLN A 102 8.93 2.02 12.62
CA GLN A 102 9.29 2.81 11.45
C GLN A 102 8.26 2.67 10.33
N GLY A 103 7.82 1.43 10.05
CA GLY A 103 6.76 1.17 9.07
C GLY A 103 5.46 1.91 9.41
N PHE A 104 5.04 1.85 10.68
CA PHE A 104 3.85 2.53 11.17
C PHE A 104 3.99 4.06 11.11
N LEU A 105 5.11 4.62 11.57
CA LEU A 105 5.39 6.05 11.52
C LEU A 105 5.44 6.56 10.08
N GLY A 106 6.10 5.83 9.17
CA GLY A 106 6.14 6.17 7.74
C GLY A 106 4.74 6.17 7.11
N LEU A 107 3.91 5.20 7.48
CA LEU A 107 2.51 5.16 7.04
C LEU A 107 1.69 6.32 7.63
N ALA A 108 1.88 6.66 8.91
CA ALA A 108 1.16 7.75 9.56
C ALA A 108 1.48 9.10 8.91
N VAL A 109 2.75 9.38 8.61
CA VAL A 109 3.17 10.57 7.86
C VAL A 109 2.52 10.60 6.48
N ALA A 110 2.52 9.46 5.77
CA ALA A 110 1.93 9.37 4.44
C ALA A 110 0.39 9.52 4.45
N ALA A 111 -0.28 9.05 5.50
CA ALA A 111 -1.75 9.16 5.62
C ALA A 111 -2.20 10.61 5.86
N VAL A 112 -1.37 11.44 6.50
CA VAL A 112 -1.64 12.86 6.71
C VAL A 112 -1.36 13.69 5.45
N PHE A 113 -0.53 13.18 4.55
CA PHE A 113 -0.10 13.92 3.35
C PHE A 113 -1.25 14.34 2.42
N PRO A 114 -2.22 13.49 2.04
CA PRO A 114 -3.33 13.92 1.20
C PRO A 114 -4.17 15.05 1.83
N LEU A 115 -4.34 15.02 3.16
CA LEU A 115 -5.01 16.10 3.90
C LEU A 115 -4.23 17.41 3.80
N LEU A 116 -2.92 17.38 4.06
CA LEU A 116 -2.07 18.57 3.93
C LEU A 116 -2.04 19.09 2.49
N LEU A 117 -1.99 18.19 1.51
CA LEU A 117 -2.02 18.55 0.10
C LEU A 117 -3.35 19.25 -0.25
N SER A 118 -4.48 18.74 0.24
CA SER A 118 -5.79 19.38 0.03
C SER A 118 -5.92 20.76 0.71
N LEU A 119 -5.17 21.03 1.79
CA LEU A 119 -5.14 22.35 2.41
C LEU A 119 -4.32 23.37 1.61
N VAL A 120 -3.22 22.92 0.97
CA VAL A 120 -2.31 23.80 0.22
C VAL A 120 -2.75 23.94 -1.24
N TRP A 121 -3.30 22.89 -1.83
CA TRP A 121 -3.77 22.84 -3.21
C TRP A 121 -5.12 22.14 -3.27
N LEU A 122 -6.17 22.93 -3.06
CA LEU A 122 -7.54 22.45 -2.92
C LEU A 122 -8.00 21.62 -4.14
N TYR A 123 -7.63 22.03 -5.36
CA TYR A 123 -7.98 21.35 -6.62
C TYR A 123 -6.90 20.36 -7.09
N ALA A 124 -6.09 19.82 -6.18
CA ALA A 124 -5.05 18.86 -6.54
C ALA A 124 -5.64 17.64 -7.27
N PRO A 125 -5.24 17.36 -8.52
CA PRO A 125 -5.78 16.24 -9.27
C PRO A 125 -5.51 14.90 -8.57
N ALA A 126 -6.46 13.97 -8.66
CA ALA A 126 -6.34 12.63 -8.09
C ALA A 126 -5.03 11.94 -8.50
N ALA A 127 -4.66 12.04 -9.79
CA ALA A 127 -3.44 11.46 -10.33
C ALA A 127 -2.18 11.97 -9.61
N VAL A 128 -2.11 13.28 -9.32
CA VAL A 128 -0.97 13.86 -8.60
C VAL A 128 -0.96 13.36 -7.15
N THR A 129 -2.11 13.37 -6.48
CA THR A 129 -2.21 12.91 -5.09
C THR A 129 -1.81 11.43 -4.93
N PHE A 130 -2.27 10.56 -5.84
CA PHE A 130 -2.01 9.11 -5.78
C PHE A 130 -0.56 8.75 -6.11
N VAL A 131 0.15 9.56 -6.89
CA VAL A 131 1.57 9.38 -7.19
C VAL A 131 2.44 10.00 -6.11
N ALA A 132 2.11 11.19 -5.60
CA ALA A 132 2.89 11.87 -4.59
C ALA A 132 2.86 11.15 -3.23
N THR A 133 1.70 10.62 -2.82
CA THR A 133 1.55 9.94 -1.53
C THR A 133 2.53 8.78 -1.29
N PRO A 134 2.68 7.79 -2.20
CA PRO A 134 3.64 6.70 -2.01
C PRO A 134 5.11 7.18 -2.06
N LEU A 135 5.41 8.25 -2.81
CA LEU A 135 6.75 8.84 -2.84
C LEU A 135 7.08 9.51 -1.50
N VAL A 136 6.14 10.24 -0.91
CA VAL A 136 6.28 10.83 0.43
C VAL A 136 6.42 9.74 1.48
N ALA A 137 5.62 8.66 1.39
CA ALA A 137 5.74 7.51 2.28
C ALA A 137 7.14 6.88 2.22
N LEU A 138 7.67 6.69 1.01
CA LEU A 138 9.01 6.14 0.80
C LEU A 138 10.09 7.10 1.32
N GLY A 139 9.98 8.40 1.03
CA GLY A 139 10.87 9.44 1.54
C GLY A 139 10.90 9.48 3.07
N ALA A 140 9.73 9.45 3.71
CA ALA A 140 9.59 9.40 5.17
C ALA A 140 10.23 8.14 5.74
N LEU A 141 10.03 6.97 5.14
CA LEU A 141 10.68 5.73 5.57
C LEU A 141 12.20 5.77 5.43
N LEU A 142 12.72 6.35 4.35
CA LEU A 142 14.16 6.50 4.14
C LEU A 142 14.77 7.46 5.16
N LEU A 143 14.08 8.57 5.46
CA LEU A 143 14.48 9.52 6.48
C LEU A 143 14.46 8.88 7.87
N LEU A 144 13.38 8.20 8.25
CA LEU A 144 13.25 7.48 9.51
C LEU A 144 14.32 6.39 9.67
N ALA A 145 14.66 5.69 8.58
CA ALA A 145 15.72 4.69 8.60
C ALA A 145 17.10 5.31 8.85
N LYS A 146 17.35 6.54 8.38
CA LYS A 146 18.59 7.29 8.67
C LYS A 146 18.62 7.85 10.09
N LEU A 147 17.52 8.45 10.55
CA LEU A 147 17.45 9.09 11.87
C LEU A 147 17.35 8.09 13.03
N TRP A 148 16.72 6.94 12.77
CA TRP A 148 16.49 5.92 13.78
C TRP A 148 16.96 4.55 13.28
N PRO A 149 18.27 4.32 13.10
CA PRO A 149 18.77 3.07 12.57
C PRO A 149 18.25 1.87 13.38
N THR A 150 17.82 0.82 12.66
CA THR A 150 17.48 -0.46 13.28
C THR A 150 18.67 -0.95 14.10
N ALA A 151 18.40 -1.48 15.30
CA ALA A 151 19.39 -1.73 16.35
C ALA A 151 20.74 -2.27 15.83
N PRO A 152 21.87 -1.79 16.37
CA PRO A 152 23.19 -2.19 15.90
C PRO A 152 23.34 -3.71 15.98
N ILE A 153 23.73 -4.32 14.87
CA ILE A 153 24.13 -5.72 14.81
C ILE A 153 25.23 -5.92 15.84
N ALA A 154 25.10 -6.89 16.75
CA ALA A 154 26.14 -7.21 17.74
C ALA A 154 27.34 -7.94 17.08
N ARG A 155 27.91 -7.35 16.01
CA ARG A 155 29.02 -7.91 15.22
C ARG A 155 30.26 -8.18 16.07
N HIS A 156 30.46 -7.38 17.13
CA HIS A 156 31.52 -7.60 18.12
C HIS A 156 31.43 -8.96 18.84
N ARG A 157 30.27 -9.62 18.80
CA ARG A 157 30.05 -10.99 19.33
C ARG A 157 29.94 -12.04 18.23
N GLY A 158 30.31 -11.72 16.99
CA GLY A 158 30.18 -12.62 15.84
C GLY A 158 28.75 -12.78 15.31
N ALA A 159 27.80 -11.91 15.72
CA ALA A 159 26.42 -11.98 15.23
C ALA A 159 26.35 -11.65 13.73
N THR A 160 25.80 -12.58 12.94
CA THR A 160 25.67 -12.44 11.49
C THR A 160 24.38 -11.76 11.04
N SER A 161 23.40 -11.60 11.93
CA SER A 161 22.14 -10.90 11.66
C SER A 161 21.78 -9.90 12.77
N GLY A 162 21.14 -8.79 12.38
CA GLY A 162 20.69 -7.75 13.30
C GLY A 162 19.20 -7.77 13.58
N ALA A 163 18.44 -7.20 12.65
CA ALA A 163 17.00 -6.97 12.80
C ALA A 163 16.11 -8.11 12.28
N ARG A 164 16.71 -9.20 11.80
CA ARG A 164 16.02 -10.35 11.21
C ARG A 164 16.53 -11.66 11.82
N ASP A 165 15.67 -12.66 11.80
CA ASP A 165 16.05 -14.01 12.17
C ASP A 165 17.25 -14.46 11.33
N ALA A 166 18.28 -15.00 11.98
CA ALA A 166 19.50 -15.45 11.34
C ALA A 166 19.27 -16.66 10.42
N VAL A 167 18.19 -17.40 10.67
CA VAL A 167 17.73 -18.56 9.90
C VAL A 167 16.23 -18.41 9.65
N TRP A 168 15.79 -18.67 8.42
CA TRP A 168 14.39 -18.69 8.03
C TRP A 168 14.08 -19.91 7.16
N MET A 169 12.81 -20.28 7.13
CA MET A 169 12.32 -21.39 6.34
C MET A 169 11.92 -20.90 4.95
N LEU A 170 12.37 -21.60 3.91
CA LEU A 170 11.96 -21.34 2.53
C LEU A 170 10.64 -22.06 2.20
N PRO A 171 9.93 -21.65 1.14
CA PRO A 171 8.76 -22.39 0.65
C PRO A 171 9.07 -23.87 0.42
N PHE A 172 8.13 -24.74 0.77
CA PHE A 172 8.26 -26.19 0.69
C PHE A 172 7.12 -26.81 -0.14
N HIS A 173 7.33 -28.02 -0.64
CA HIS A 173 6.27 -28.77 -1.31
C HIS A 173 5.45 -29.59 -0.30
N VAL A 174 4.13 -29.45 -0.38
CA VAL A 174 3.20 -30.21 0.45
C VAL A 174 3.31 -31.69 0.11
N GLY A 175 3.44 -32.55 1.11
CA GLY A 175 3.64 -33.99 0.95
C GLY A 175 5.11 -34.46 0.93
N GLN A 176 6.08 -33.55 0.81
CA GLN A 176 7.51 -33.90 0.87
C GLN A 176 8.07 -33.72 2.28
N ASN A 177 8.78 -34.71 2.84
CA ASN A 177 9.43 -34.57 4.15
C ASN A 177 10.51 -33.44 4.22
N PRO A 178 11.37 -33.24 3.20
CA PRO A 178 12.40 -32.22 3.32
C PRO A 178 11.84 -30.80 3.40
N THR A 179 12.55 -29.95 4.15
CA THR A 179 12.33 -28.52 4.30
C THR A 179 13.63 -27.80 4.04
N ARG A 180 13.57 -26.71 3.28
CA ARG A 180 14.75 -25.90 3.00
C ARG A 180 14.86 -24.78 4.03
N LEU A 181 16.01 -24.73 4.69
CA LEU A 181 16.38 -23.66 5.60
C LEU A 181 17.42 -22.77 4.93
N ALA A 182 17.27 -21.48 5.13
CA ALA A 182 18.23 -20.48 4.69
C ALA A 182 18.75 -19.73 5.92
N GLY A 183 20.05 -19.42 5.94
CA GLY A 183 20.66 -18.72 7.07
C GLY A 183 21.86 -17.87 6.70
N THR A 184 22.20 -16.92 7.58
CA THR A 184 23.32 -15.98 7.40
C THR A 184 24.61 -16.45 8.08
N ASN A 185 24.52 -17.33 9.08
CA ASN A 185 25.69 -17.85 9.78
C ASN A 185 26.22 -19.09 9.06
N GLU A 186 27.34 -18.94 8.36
CA GLU A 186 27.97 -20.01 7.60
C GLU A 186 28.33 -21.22 8.46
N HIS A 187 28.95 -21.00 9.62
CA HIS A 187 29.39 -22.09 10.51
C HIS A 187 28.21 -22.91 11.02
N TRP A 188 27.13 -22.24 11.40
CA TRP A 188 25.90 -22.91 11.83
C TRP A 188 25.27 -23.70 10.68
N MET A 189 25.20 -23.11 9.48
CA MET A 189 24.64 -23.78 8.30
C MET A 189 25.48 -24.97 7.85
N ARG A 190 26.82 -24.88 7.88
CA ARG A 190 27.75 -25.99 7.62
C ARG A 190 27.54 -27.14 8.61
N GLN A 191 27.47 -26.86 9.91
CA GLN A 191 27.20 -27.87 10.92
C GLN A 191 25.83 -28.54 10.72
N LEU A 192 24.81 -27.76 10.33
CA LEU A 192 23.50 -28.30 9.96
C LEU A 192 23.60 -29.25 8.77
N GLY A 193 24.32 -28.88 7.72
CA GLY A 193 24.55 -29.74 6.56
C GLY A 193 25.29 -31.03 6.90
N GLU A 194 26.32 -30.95 7.75
CA GLU A 194 27.05 -32.13 8.24
C GLU A 194 26.14 -33.10 9.00
N MET A 195 25.29 -32.58 9.91
CA MET A 195 24.36 -33.40 10.70
C MET A 195 23.33 -34.15 9.84
N HIS A 196 22.88 -33.53 8.75
CA HIS A 196 21.84 -34.08 7.86
C HIS A 196 22.38 -34.67 6.56
N ARG A 197 23.71 -34.71 6.39
CA ARG A 197 24.39 -35.12 5.15
C ARG A 197 23.87 -34.35 3.93
N THR A 198 23.61 -33.06 4.09
CA THR A 198 23.13 -32.19 3.02
C THR A 198 24.16 -31.16 2.62
N VAL A 199 24.21 -30.88 1.32
CA VAL A 199 25.16 -29.90 0.76
C VAL A 199 24.66 -28.50 1.09
N VAL A 200 25.51 -27.74 1.79
CA VAL A 200 25.26 -26.33 2.08
C VAL A 200 25.71 -25.51 0.89
N THR A 201 24.75 -24.87 0.23
CA THR A 201 25.05 -24.08 -0.98
C THR A 201 25.02 -22.59 -0.65
N PRO A 202 26.07 -21.82 -1.02
CA PRO A 202 25.98 -20.37 -1.02
C PRO A 202 25.06 -19.94 -2.18
N ARG A 203 23.92 -19.34 -1.87
CA ARG A 203 22.93 -18.91 -2.90
C ARG A 203 23.17 -17.48 -3.40
N GLY A 204 24.15 -16.78 -2.85
CA GLY A 204 24.59 -15.45 -3.30
C GLY A 204 24.11 -14.29 -2.42
N ARG A 205 24.37 -13.06 -2.90
CA ARG A 205 24.06 -11.81 -2.19
C ARG A 205 22.59 -11.45 -2.40
N ARG A 206 21.78 -11.45 -1.35
CA ARG A 206 20.39 -10.99 -1.44
C ARG A 206 20.31 -9.54 -1.03
N ARG A 207 19.79 -8.67 -1.91
CA ARG A 207 19.24 -7.40 -1.46
C ARG A 207 18.01 -7.70 -0.64
N THR A 208 18.18 -7.65 0.67
CA THR A 208 17.09 -7.76 1.64
C THR A 208 16.28 -6.46 1.62
N LEU A 209 15.48 -6.25 0.57
CA LEU A 209 14.46 -5.21 0.60
C LEU A 209 13.50 -5.54 1.76
N ASP A 210 13.47 -4.65 2.74
CA ASP A 210 12.55 -4.77 3.86
C ASP A 210 11.13 -4.58 3.35
N ALA A 211 10.23 -5.50 3.70
CA ALA A 211 8.87 -5.52 3.18
C ALA A 211 8.17 -4.17 3.39
N ARG A 212 8.53 -3.43 4.45
CA ARG A 212 8.02 -2.08 4.72
C ARG A 212 8.23 -1.09 3.57
N TYR A 213 9.33 -1.16 2.82
CA TYR A 213 9.60 -0.24 1.70
C TYR A 213 8.72 -0.51 0.47
N ILE A 214 8.02 -1.63 0.44
CA ILE A 214 7.06 -1.98 -0.62
C ILE A 214 5.64 -1.84 -0.08
N VAL A 215 5.37 -2.44 1.08
CA VAL A 215 4.03 -2.49 1.69
C VAL A 215 3.53 -1.11 2.09
N VAL A 216 4.38 -0.27 2.71
CA VAL A 216 3.93 1.04 3.21
C VAL A 216 3.49 1.97 2.07
N PRO A 217 4.26 2.14 0.96
CA PRO A 217 3.77 2.91 -0.18
C PRO A 217 2.45 2.39 -0.76
N ILE A 218 2.29 1.07 -0.91
CA ILE A 218 1.05 0.47 -1.41
C ILE A 218 -0.13 0.80 -0.48
N VAL A 219 0.03 0.56 0.83
CA VAL A 219 -1.03 0.85 1.81
C VAL A 219 -1.33 2.34 1.85
N ALA A 220 -0.32 3.21 1.76
CA ALA A 220 -0.52 4.65 1.71
C ALA A 220 -1.34 5.08 0.48
N THR A 221 -1.06 4.53 -0.71
CA THR A 221 -1.87 4.78 -1.90
C THR A 221 -3.31 4.28 -1.72
N LEU A 222 -3.50 3.09 -1.15
CA LEU A 222 -4.85 2.54 -0.89
C LEU A 222 -5.65 3.39 0.10
N LEU A 223 -5.00 4.07 1.05
CA LEU A 223 -5.64 5.02 1.95
C LEU A 223 -5.90 6.38 1.29
N ALA A 224 -5.01 6.82 0.39
CA ALA A 224 -5.15 8.09 -0.32
C ALA A 224 -6.38 8.13 -1.22
N ILE A 225 -6.74 7.00 -1.85
CA ILE A 225 -7.90 6.89 -2.76
C ILE A 225 -9.22 7.31 -2.07
N PRO A 226 -9.70 6.59 -1.03
CA PRO A 226 -10.95 6.95 -0.37
C PRO A 226 -10.87 8.31 0.33
N MET A 227 -9.68 8.72 0.79
CA MET A 227 -9.49 10.03 1.40
C MET A 227 -9.68 11.16 0.38
N TRP A 228 -9.06 11.06 -0.81
CA TRP A 228 -9.23 12.06 -1.86
C TRP A 228 -10.68 12.13 -2.32
N PHE A 229 -11.32 10.99 -2.61
CA PHE A 229 -12.75 10.97 -2.95
C PHE A 229 -13.66 11.45 -1.82
N GLY A 230 -13.23 11.36 -0.57
CA GLY A 230 -14.00 11.89 0.55
C GLY A 230 -13.90 13.39 0.72
N LEU A 231 -12.83 13.99 0.24
CA LEU A 231 -12.64 15.43 0.23
C LEU A 231 -13.24 16.10 -1.01
N HIS A 232 -13.80 15.32 -1.95
CA HIS A 232 -14.33 15.82 -3.21
C HIS A 232 -15.75 15.31 -3.46
N GLY A 233 -16.59 16.13 -4.07
CA GLY A 233 -17.85 15.73 -4.68
C GLY A 233 -17.72 15.62 -6.19
N ARG A 234 -18.49 14.74 -6.81
CA ARG A 234 -18.57 14.64 -8.28
C ARG A 234 -19.66 15.57 -8.79
N VAL A 235 -19.28 16.55 -9.59
CA VAL A 235 -20.19 17.55 -10.16
C VAL A 235 -20.34 17.30 -11.65
N TYR A 236 -21.58 17.09 -12.07
CA TYR A 236 -21.96 16.97 -13.46
C TYR A 236 -22.38 18.34 -13.97
N PHE A 237 -21.91 18.71 -15.15
CA PHE A 237 -22.18 19.98 -15.81
C PHE A 237 -23.03 19.71 -17.04
N ASP A 238 -24.25 20.23 -17.04
CA ASP A 238 -25.20 20.04 -18.13
C ASP A 238 -25.11 21.19 -19.13
N ASN A 239 -25.11 20.90 -20.43
CA ASN A 239 -25.32 21.93 -21.45
C ASN A 239 -26.55 21.58 -22.31
N PRO A 240 -27.74 22.12 -21.98
CA PRO A 240 -28.95 21.92 -22.77
C PRO A 240 -29.05 22.85 -23.99
N THR A 241 -28.02 23.67 -24.27
CA THR A 241 -28.06 24.66 -25.36
C THR A 241 -27.46 24.12 -26.65
N THR A 242 -27.61 24.89 -27.73
CA THR A 242 -27.09 24.59 -29.07
C THR A 242 -25.64 25.06 -29.28
N SER A 243 -25.05 25.72 -28.29
CA SER A 243 -23.69 26.26 -28.33
C SER A 243 -22.87 25.69 -27.17
N PRO A 244 -21.53 25.64 -27.28
CA PRO A 244 -20.70 25.20 -26.17
C PRO A 244 -20.81 26.20 -25.00
N LEU A 245 -20.79 25.67 -23.79
CA LEU A 245 -20.72 26.45 -22.55
C LEU A 245 -19.47 26.07 -21.79
N THR A 246 -18.81 27.05 -21.19
CA THR A 246 -17.69 26.81 -20.28
C THR A 246 -18.17 27.11 -18.87
N PHE A 247 -17.95 26.22 -17.94
CA PHE A 247 -18.18 26.46 -16.52
C PHE A 247 -16.82 26.80 -15.91
N ASP A 248 -16.70 28.03 -15.43
CA ASP A 248 -15.52 28.53 -14.74
C ASP A 248 -15.75 28.43 -13.23
N ILE A 249 -14.93 27.63 -12.56
CA ILE A 249 -15.08 27.30 -11.15
C ILE A 249 -14.09 28.15 -10.34
N ASP A 250 -14.64 28.89 -9.38
CA ASP A 250 -13.90 29.73 -8.43
C ASP A 250 -12.89 30.65 -9.11
N HIS A 251 -13.33 31.30 -10.20
CA HIS A 251 -12.58 32.31 -10.96
C HIS A 251 -11.29 31.78 -11.60
N GLY A 252 -11.37 30.64 -12.30
CA GLY A 252 -10.25 30.08 -13.07
C GLY A 252 -9.48 28.98 -12.37
N LEU A 253 -9.86 28.57 -11.15
CA LEU A 253 -9.18 27.48 -10.45
C LEU A 253 -9.43 26.11 -11.10
N ALA A 254 -10.61 25.93 -11.68
CA ALA A 254 -10.91 24.82 -12.59
C ALA A 254 -11.88 25.27 -13.67
N GLN A 255 -11.83 24.61 -14.83
CA GLN A 255 -12.73 24.91 -15.95
C GLN A 255 -13.15 23.63 -16.64
N VAL A 256 -14.39 23.61 -17.11
CA VAL A 256 -14.91 22.53 -17.95
C VAL A 256 -15.75 23.12 -19.08
N THR A 257 -15.44 22.73 -20.31
CA THR A 257 -16.19 23.15 -21.49
C THR A 257 -17.05 21.99 -21.96
N VAL A 258 -18.36 22.22 -21.99
CA VAL A 258 -19.36 21.22 -22.33
C VAL A 258 -19.91 21.50 -23.72
N ALA A 259 -19.84 20.50 -24.60
CA ALA A 259 -20.38 20.58 -25.95
C ALA A 259 -21.91 20.84 -25.97
N PRO A 260 -22.45 21.41 -27.06
CA PRO A 260 -23.90 21.56 -27.26
C PRO A 260 -24.66 20.26 -26.98
N ASN A 261 -25.78 20.36 -26.27
CA ASN A 261 -26.61 19.22 -25.84
C ASN A 261 -25.86 18.13 -25.05
N GLY A 262 -24.61 18.35 -24.65
CA GLY A 262 -23.76 17.40 -23.95
C GLY A 262 -23.75 17.58 -22.43
N HIS A 263 -22.94 16.78 -21.78
CA HIS A 263 -22.61 16.91 -20.37
C HIS A 263 -21.18 16.45 -20.13
N GLU A 264 -20.56 16.98 -19.09
CA GLU A 264 -19.24 16.56 -18.61
C GLU A 264 -19.30 16.44 -17.08
N ASP A 265 -18.26 15.89 -16.49
CA ASP A 265 -18.14 15.86 -15.03
C ASP A 265 -16.74 16.19 -14.55
N LEU A 266 -16.68 16.74 -13.35
CA LEU A 266 -15.44 17.06 -12.66
C LEU A 266 -15.60 16.75 -11.17
N TYR A 267 -14.53 16.26 -10.55
CA TYR A 267 -14.47 16.18 -9.10
C TYR A 267 -14.02 17.53 -8.55
N LEU A 268 -14.87 18.13 -7.73
CA LEU A 268 -14.60 19.40 -7.08
C LEU A 268 -14.41 19.19 -5.57
N PRO A 269 -13.60 20.02 -4.90
CA PRO A 269 -13.43 19.98 -3.46
C PRO A 269 -14.77 20.17 -2.74
N ALA A 270 -14.95 19.49 -1.61
CA ALA A 270 -16.14 19.67 -0.78
C ALA A 270 -16.15 21.06 -0.12
N GLY A 271 -17.35 21.63 0.03
CA GLY A 271 -17.60 22.97 0.54
C GLY A 271 -18.27 23.88 -0.48
N GLU A 272 -18.25 25.18 -0.18
CA GLU A 272 -18.83 26.20 -1.05
C GLU A 272 -17.97 26.44 -2.29
N ALA A 273 -18.62 26.55 -3.44
CA ALA A 273 -17.99 26.90 -4.72
C ALA A 273 -18.86 27.88 -5.51
N VAL A 274 -18.22 28.73 -6.30
CA VAL A 274 -18.86 29.62 -7.26
C VAL A 274 -18.58 29.10 -8.67
N ILE A 275 -19.64 28.83 -9.42
CA ILE A 275 -19.54 28.34 -10.79
C ILE A 275 -20.13 29.42 -11.71
N ASP A 276 -19.26 30.11 -12.43
CA ASP A 276 -19.63 31.07 -13.46
C ASP A 276 -19.89 30.32 -14.78
N VAL A 277 -21.09 30.46 -15.33
CA VAL A 277 -21.43 29.91 -16.64
C VAL A 277 -21.02 30.92 -17.69
N MET A 278 -20.08 30.52 -18.55
CA MET A 278 -19.50 31.32 -19.60
C MET A 278 -20.08 30.93 -20.97
N PHE A 279 -20.49 31.94 -21.73
CA PHE A 279 -20.89 31.82 -23.12
C PHE A 279 -20.07 32.81 -23.94
N GLU A 280 -19.36 32.31 -24.97
CA GLU A 280 -18.48 33.13 -25.83
C GLU A 280 -17.48 34.00 -25.02
N GLY A 281 -16.95 33.44 -23.93
CA GLY A 281 -15.97 34.13 -23.07
C GLY A 281 -16.57 35.17 -22.12
N ARG A 282 -17.89 35.27 -21.99
CA ARG A 282 -18.57 36.17 -21.04
C ARG A 282 -19.38 35.38 -20.03
N ALA A 283 -19.30 35.77 -18.75
CA ALA A 283 -20.14 35.23 -17.71
C ALA A 283 -21.60 35.65 -17.96
N VAL A 284 -22.47 34.67 -18.13
CA VAL A 284 -23.90 34.86 -18.44
C VAL A 284 -24.81 34.34 -17.34
N ASP A 285 -24.29 33.53 -16.42
CA ASP A 285 -25.00 33.04 -15.24
C ASP A 285 -24.00 32.72 -14.12
N ARG A 286 -24.48 32.63 -12.88
CA ARG A 286 -23.66 32.29 -11.71
C ARG A 286 -24.42 31.33 -10.80
N ILE A 287 -23.78 30.21 -10.45
CA ILE A 287 -24.33 29.18 -9.59
C ILE A 287 -23.51 29.15 -8.30
N HIS A 288 -24.19 29.35 -7.17
CA HIS A 288 -23.61 29.07 -5.86
C HIS A 288 -23.87 27.60 -5.52
N ALA A 289 -22.79 26.85 -5.31
CA ALA A 289 -22.82 25.43 -5.08
C ALA A 289 -22.33 25.12 -3.66
N ASP A 290 -22.98 24.15 -3.02
CA ASP A 290 -22.48 23.49 -1.82
C ASP A 290 -22.22 22.02 -2.18
N ILE A 291 -20.94 21.66 -2.20
CA ILE A 291 -20.44 20.38 -2.67
C ILE A 291 -20.25 19.47 -1.46
N GLU A 292 -20.99 18.37 -1.43
CA GLU A 292 -20.93 17.40 -0.35
C GLU A 292 -19.74 16.45 -0.53
N HIS A 293 -19.17 16.02 0.60
CA HIS A 293 -18.23 14.92 0.66
C HIS A 293 -18.79 13.64 0.03
N PHE A 294 -18.09 13.04 -0.93
CA PHE A 294 -18.57 11.90 -1.72
C PHE A 294 -19.90 12.15 -2.46
N GLY A 295 -20.35 13.40 -2.54
CA GLY A 295 -21.62 13.79 -3.11
C GLY A 295 -21.64 13.64 -4.62
N LYS A 296 -22.85 13.55 -5.18
CA LYS A 296 -23.09 13.75 -6.61
C LYS A 296 -23.96 14.97 -6.78
N HIS A 297 -23.57 15.85 -7.67
CA HIS A 297 -24.28 17.09 -7.91
C HIS A 297 -24.48 17.34 -9.40
N LEU A 298 -25.51 18.10 -9.75
CA LEU A 298 -25.70 18.61 -11.10
C LEU A 298 -25.74 20.14 -11.08
N ALA A 299 -24.90 20.76 -11.89
CA ALA A 299 -24.98 22.17 -12.25
C ALA A 299 -25.71 22.31 -13.59
N SER A 300 -26.82 23.07 -13.59
CA SER A 300 -27.62 23.35 -14.78
C SER A 300 -27.67 24.85 -15.11
N PRO A 301 -27.35 25.24 -16.35
CA PRO A 301 -27.35 26.63 -16.77
C PRO A 301 -28.77 27.08 -17.18
N PHE A 302 -28.98 28.38 -17.12
CA PHE A 302 -30.21 29.12 -17.47
C PHE A 302 -31.57 28.69 -16.89
N GLY A 303 -31.69 27.58 -16.14
CA GLY A 303 -32.94 27.19 -15.44
C GLY A 303 -34.06 26.83 -16.41
N ARG A 304 -33.69 26.68 -17.69
CA ARG A 304 -34.55 26.43 -18.83
C ARG A 304 -34.79 24.93 -19.04
N ALA A 305 -33.89 24.08 -18.54
CA ALA A 305 -34.04 22.65 -18.61
C ALA A 305 -34.87 22.13 -17.42
N CYS A 306 -35.76 21.17 -17.71
CA CYS A 306 -36.46 20.42 -16.67
C CYS A 306 -35.77 19.09 -16.45
N TYR A 307 -35.67 18.68 -15.19
CA TYR A 307 -35.06 17.41 -14.81
C TYR A 307 -36.03 16.54 -14.04
N ALA A 308 -35.80 15.23 -14.11
CA ALA A 308 -36.50 14.27 -13.29
C ALA A 308 -35.56 13.16 -12.84
N THR A 309 -35.83 12.67 -11.64
CA THR A 309 -35.33 11.39 -11.16
C THR A 309 -36.24 10.31 -11.71
N LEU A 310 -35.68 9.40 -12.50
CA LEU A 310 -36.37 8.22 -13.03
C LEU A 310 -35.82 6.97 -12.37
N SER A 311 -36.68 6.02 -12.07
CA SER A 311 -36.28 4.72 -11.54
C SER A 311 -36.77 3.57 -12.42
N THR A 312 -35.99 2.49 -12.45
CA THR A 312 -36.32 1.25 -13.15
C THR A 312 -35.91 0.06 -12.30
N ALA A 313 -36.60 -1.06 -12.47
CA ALA A 313 -36.31 -2.31 -11.78
C ALA A 313 -35.85 -3.36 -12.79
N TYR A 314 -34.87 -4.18 -12.40
CA TYR A 314 -34.34 -5.29 -13.18
C TYR A 314 -34.53 -6.61 -12.41
N GLY A 315 -34.85 -7.68 -13.13
CA GLY A 315 -35.16 -8.99 -12.54
C GLY A 315 -36.50 -8.97 -11.78
N ASP A 316 -36.56 -9.66 -10.65
CA ASP A 316 -37.76 -9.78 -9.81
C ASP A 316 -37.94 -8.59 -8.84
N ALA A 317 -37.19 -7.49 -9.02
CA ALA A 317 -37.29 -6.33 -8.15
C ALA A 317 -38.63 -5.60 -8.35
N VAL A 318 -39.31 -5.29 -7.24
CA VAL A 318 -40.53 -4.47 -7.23
C VAL A 318 -40.16 -3.05 -6.84
N LEU A 319 -40.60 -2.08 -7.63
CA LEU A 319 -40.43 -0.66 -7.31
C LEU A 319 -41.63 -0.17 -6.49
N GLU A 320 -41.38 0.31 -5.28
CA GLU A 320 -42.38 1.03 -4.49
C GLU A 320 -42.30 2.53 -4.76
N GLY A 321 -43.45 3.16 -5.03
CA GLY A 321 -43.56 4.59 -5.29
C GLY A 321 -43.48 5.01 -6.76
N PRO A 322 -43.46 6.33 -7.03
CA PRO A 322 -43.52 6.86 -8.39
C PRO A 322 -42.23 6.57 -9.18
N ARG A 323 -42.39 6.10 -10.43
CA ARG A 323 -41.26 5.87 -11.37
C ARG A 323 -40.54 7.16 -11.79
N ARG A 324 -41.19 8.30 -11.61
CA ARG A 324 -40.71 9.61 -12.01
C ARG A 324 -41.02 10.61 -10.90
N GLN A 325 -39.98 11.28 -10.42
CA GLN A 325 -40.09 12.42 -9.52
C GLN A 325 -39.48 13.63 -10.21
N MET A 326 -40.25 14.71 -10.37
CA MET A 326 -39.77 15.94 -11.02
C MET A 326 -38.86 16.69 -10.05
N ALA A 327 -37.72 17.16 -10.54
CA ALA A 327 -36.92 18.13 -9.81
C ALA A 327 -37.60 19.51 -9.86
N PRO A 328 -37.41 20.37 -8.85
CA PRO A 328 -37.91 21.74 -8.90
C PRO A 328 -37.41 22.46 -10.15
N ALA A 329 -38.33 23.04 -10.93
CA ALA A 329 -37.98 23.83 -12.10
C ALA A 329 -37.21 25.09 -11.68
N GLY A 330 -36.24 25.51 -12.50
CA GLY A 330 -35.45 26.72 -12.26
C GLY A 330 -34.37 26.59 -11.17
N GLN A 331 -34.27 25.44 -10.50
CA GLN A 331 -33.14 25.15 -9.60
C GLN A 331 -31.88 24.86 -10.43
N ARG A 332 -30.77 25.49 -10.07
CA ARG A 332 -29.51 25.42 -10.85
C ARG A 332 -28.50 24.43 -10.31
N TRP A 333 -28.64 24.14 -9.02
CA TRP A 333 -27.81 23.21 -8.28
C TRP A 333 -28.69 22.11 -7.72
N HIS A 334 -28.40 20.87 -8.09
CA HIS A 334 -29.12 19.71 -7.57
C HIS A 334 -28.17 18.78 -6.83
N THR A 335 -28.43 18.53 -5.56
CA THR A 335 -27.78 17.44 -4.82
C THR A 335 -28.50 16.13 -5.11
N LEU A 336 -27.75 15.14 -5.60
CA LEU A 336 -28.29 13.90 -6.16
C LEU A 336 -28.06 12.71 -5.24
N HIS A 337 -28.88 12.58 -4.21
CA HIS A 337 -28.81 11.43 -3.31
C HIS A 337 -29.34 10.17 -3.98
N ARG A 338 -28.62 9.04 -3.81
CA ARG A 338 -29.01 7.70 -4.29
C ARG A 338 -29.18 7.58 -5.81
N VAL A 339 -28.73 8.57 -6.58
CA VAL A 339 -28.69 8.52 -8.04
C VAL A 339 -27.43 7.79 -8.51
N GLN A 340 -27.60 6.80 -9.38
CA GLN A 340 -26.46 6.02 -9.87
C GLN A 340 -25.92 6.60 -11.18
N SER A 341 -26.80 6.97 -12.11
CA SER A 341 -26.43 7.60 -13.38
C SER A 341 -27.04 9.00 -13.52
N VAL A 342 -26.27 9.93 -14.06
CA VAL A 342 -26.66 11.33 -14.23
C VAL A 342 -26.52 11.65 -15.71
N LEU A 343 -27.62 12.04 -16.35
CA LEU A 343 -27.75 12.36 -17.78
C LEU A 343 -27.48 11.20 -18.75
N GLU A 344 -26.95 10.08 -18.26
CA GLU A 344 -26.75 8.86 -19.01
C GLU A 344 -28.03 8.00 -19.13
N PRO A 345 -28.15 7.20 -20.21
CA PRO A 345 -29.21 6.22 -20.33
C PRO A 345 -29.11 5.16 -19.22
N PHE A 346 -30.23 4.49 -18.93
CA PHE A 346 -30.16 3.30 -18.09
C PHE A 346 -29.27 2.24 -18.75
N PRO A 347 -28.47 1.49 -18.00
CA PRO A 347 -27.71 0.37 -18.55
C PRO A 347 -28.67 -0.64 -19.19
N ARG A 348 -28.29 -1.18 -20.35
CA ARG A 348 -29.13 -2.14 -21.10
C ARG A 348 -29.31 -3.47 -20.35
N SER A 349 -28.37 -3.81 -19.47
CA SER A 349 -28.44 -4.98 -18.60
C SER A 349 -27.69 -4.71 -17.30
N VAL A 350 -28.08 -5.39 -16.23
CA VAL A 350 -27.40 -5.33 -14.94
C VAL A 350 -27.15 -6.75 -14.47
N SER A 351 -25.91 -7.08 -14.09
CA SER A 351 -25.63 -8.34 -13.41
C SER A 351 -26.19 -8.26 -11.99
N VAL A 352 -27.11 -9.17 -11.69
CA VAL A 352 -27.63 -9.36 -10.33
C VAL A 352 -26.64 -10.27 -9.61
N GLY A 353 -26.12 -9.85 -8.45
CA GLY A 353 -25.11 -10.63 -7.72
C GLY A 353 -25.64 -12.03 -7.35
N ARG A 354 -24.74 -13.02 -7.18
CA ARG A 354 -25.13 -14.38 -6.74
C ARG A 354 -25.98 -14.30 -5.47
N GLY A 355 -27.22 -14.81 -5.53
CA GLY A 355 -28.17 -14.83 -4.41
C GLY A 355 -29.10 -13.62 -4.33
N GLN A 356 -28.95 -12.60 -5.18
CA GLN A 356 -29.94 -11.52 -5.33
C GLN A 356 -30.94 -11.86 -6.44
N ARG A 357 -32.20 -11.44 -6.28
CA ARG A 357 -33.28 -11.67 -7.26
C ARG A 357 -33.62 -10.46 -8.14
N GLY A 358 -33.10 -9.28 -7.83
CA GLY A 358 -33.30 -8.10 -8.66
C GLY A 358 -32.52 -6.88 -8.17
N ALA A 359 -32.56 -5.79 -8.94
CA ALA A 359 -31.92 -4.52 -8.60
C ALA A 359 -32.74 -3.33 -9.10
N ILE A 360 -32.85 -2.28 -8.27
CA ILE A 360 -33.46 -1.00 -8.65
C ILE A 360 -32.36 -0.03 -9.04
N ARG A 361 -32.53 0.62 -10.19
CA ARG A 361 -31.67 1.71 -10.64
C ARG A 361 -32.41 3.03 -10.69
N VAL A 362 -31.71 4.09 -10.32
CA VAL A 362 -32.19 5.47 -10.25
C VAL A 362 -31.25 6.32 -11.08
N ARG A 363 -31.81 7.06 -12.03
CA ARG A 363 -31.10 8.03 -12.86
C ARG A 363 -31.69 9.41 -12.72
N PHE A 364 -30.87 10.44 -12.86
CA PHE A 364 -31.30 11.82 -12.99
C PHE A 364 -31.12 12.25 -14.45
N THR A 365 -32.14 12.78 -15.12
CA THR A 365 -32.05 13.07 -16.56
C THR A 365 -32.90 14.27 -16.97
N ARG A 366 -32.59 14.83 -18.16
CA ARG A 366 -33.40 15.87 -18.81
C ARG A 366 -34.77 15.31 -19.19
N VAL A 367 -35.81 16.12 -19.02
CA VAL A 367 -37.18 15.81 -19.44
C VAL A 367 -37.82 17.03 -20.08
N HIS A 368 -38.85 16.81 -20.89
CA HIS A 368 -39.66 17.92 -21.40
C HIS A 368 -40.36 18.64 -20.24
N CYS A 369 -40.28 19.97 -20.24
CA CYS A 369 -41.02 20.83 -19.33
C CYS A 369 -42.51 20.70 -19.62
N LEU A 370 -43.30 20.40 -18.58
CA LEU A 370 -44.74 20.16 -18.72
C LEU A 370 -45.56 21.44 -18.96
N THR A 371 -44.94 22.61 -18.82
CA THR A 371 -45.52 23.91 -19.14
C THR A 371 -45.03 24.36 -20.52
N GLY A 372 -45.93 24.50 -21.50
CA GLY A 372 -45.66 24.86 -22.89
C GLY A 372 -45.14 26.29 -23.11
N ALA A 373 -44.07 26.68 -22.41
CA ALA A 373 -43.28 27.84 -22.82
C ALA A 373 -42.32 27.37 -23.93
N PRO A 374 -42.32 28.00 -25.11
CA PRO A 374 -41.47 27.58 -26.22
C PRO A 374 -39.99 27.71 -25.83
N MET A 375 -39.20 26.69 -26.17
CA MET A 375 -37.75 26.82 -26.25
C MET A 375 -37.45 27.73 -27.44
N LEU A 376 -36.86 28.90 -27.17
CA LEU A 376 -36.22 29.76 -28.18
C LEU A 376 -34.73 29.48 -28.20
#